data_AF-A0AAD9IF00-F1
#
_entry.id   AF-A0AAD9IF00-F1
#
_cell.length_a   1.000
_cell.length_b   1.000
_cell.length_c   1.000
_cell.angle_alpha   90.00
_cell.angle_beta   90.00
_cell.angle_gamma   90.00
#
_symmetry.space_group_name_H-M   'P 1'
#
loop_
_entity.id
_entity.type
_entity.pdbx_description
1 polymer ?
#
loop_
_entity_poly.entity_id
_entity_poly.type
_entity_poly.pdbx_seq_one_letter_code
_entity_poly.pdbx_strand_id
1 'polypeptide(L)'
;MASPDRAEIFAGLMTLANGRLIADSRPGILEVHRSGPDACHLRWRGRDAPEEQLEVDVQGSFELVKIERPDGLVVRFKSQTPPQPDLFFWAQVPLAQIGPAVAGLERALARATGTTGPSTARSDPEPASTSAAQSSRIGASALAAALSSLQQARRPAPGPSLLAVLQPERLLPLLARNPALVEAVAPHLPEQHRGAEAIAHLISTPQFRHTLQVLEHALNSGQVTAAHFGVQAEGLGAVALLEALMKEADAQRAGRMEGVDEERDESQAP
;
A
#
# COMPACT_ATOMS: atom_id res chain seq x y z
N MET A 1 29.83 -4.28 -27.56
CA MET A 1 28.94 -3.21 -28.06
C MET A 1 27.58 -3.42 -27.40
N ALA A 2 27.18 -2.57 -26.46
CA ALA A 2 25.89 -2.70 -25.76
C ALA A 2 24.77 -2.22 -26.69
N SER A 3 23.86 -3.10 -27.06
CA SER A 3 22.70 -2.74 -27.89
C SER A 3 21.82 -1.74 -27.11
N PRO A 4 21.47 -0.58 -27.69
CA PRO A 4 20.72 0.49 -27.00
C PRO A 4 19.27 0.13 -26.65
N ASP A 5 18.81 -1.06 -27.05
CA ASP A 5 17.46 -1.59 -26.85
C ASP A 5 17.38 -2.66 -25.74
N ARG A 6 18.47 -2.85 -24.97
CA ARG A 6 18.52 -3.78 -23.84
C ARG A 6 18.76 -3.03 -22.55
N ALA A 7 17.92 -3.28 -21.55
CA ALA A 7 18.10 -2.81 -20.18
C ALA A 7 18.13 -4.00 -19.22
N GLU A 8 19.02 -3.95 -18.24
CA GLU A 8 19.19 -5.02 -17.24
C GLU A 8 19.19 -4.42 -15.83
N ILE A 9 18.51 -5.08 -14.90
CA ILE A 9 18.53 -4.74 -13.48
C ILE A 9 18.69 -5.99 -12.60
N PHE A 10 19.38 -5.85 -11.48
CA PHE A 10 19.42 -6.89 -10.45
C PHE A 10 18.13 -6.83 -9.63
N ALA A 11 17.24 -7.77 -9.91
CA ALA A 11 15.93 -7.84 -9.29
C ALA A 11 15.49 -9.30 -9.10
N GLY A 12 14.88 -9.60 -7.96
CA GLY A 12 14.25 -10.89 -7.72
C GLY A 12 12.79 -10.88 -8.12
N LEU A 13 12.26 -12.05 -8.48
CA LEU A 13 10.84 -12.21 -8.81
C LEU A 13 9.99 -12.09 -7.54
N MET A 14 8.77 -11.58 -7.67
CA MET A 14 7.75 -11.69 -6.63
C MET A 14 6.52 -12.38 -7.21
N THR A 15 5.96 -13.31 -6.46
CA THR A 15 4.75 -14.03 -6.84
C THR A 15 3.60 -13.62 -5.94
N LEU A 16 2.42 -13.45 -6.53
CA LEU A 16 1.19 -13.22 -5.77
C LEU A 16 0.64 -14.59 -5.35
N ALA A 17 0.69 -14.89 -4.06
CA ALA A 17 0.13 -16.10 -3.49
C ALA A 17 -0.83 -15.74 -2.34
N ASN A 18 -2.06 -16.24 -2.39
CA ASN A 18 -3.09 -16.01 -1.36
C ASN A 18 -3.35 -14.52 -1.08
N GLY A 19 -3.36 -13.68 -2.13
CA GLY A 19 -3.54 -12.23 -2.00
C GLY A 19 -2.35 -11.48 -1.39
N ARG A 20 -1.21 -12.15 -1.17
CA ARG A 20 0.02 -11.56 -0.65
C ARG A 20 1.14 -11.67 -1.67
N LEU A 21 1.89 -10.59 -1.84
CA LEU A 21 3.14 -10.59 -2.61
C LEU A 21 4.24 -11.26 -1.77
N ILE A 22 4.73 -12.40 -2.26
CA ILE A 22 5.85 -13.14 -1.67
C ILE A 22 7.09 -12.84 -2.53
N ALA A 23 8.11 -12.26 -1.89
CA ALA A 23 9.39 -12.07 -2.55
C ALA A 23 10.11 -13.41 -2.67
N ASP A 24 10.58 -13.74 -3.86
CA ASP A 24 11.55 -14.81 -4.04
C ASP A 24 12.91 -14.32 -3.51
N SER A 25 13.48 -15.02 -2.53
CA SER A 25 14.78 -14.69 -1.95
C SER A 25 15.95 -14.90 -2.90
N ARG A 26 15.74 -15.53 -4.07
CA ARG A 26 16.79 -15.88 -5.02
C ARG A 26 17.35 -14.64 -5.74
N PRO A 27 18.68 -14.55 -5.91
CA PRO A 27 19.29 -13.51 -6.74
C PRO A 27 18.86 -13.67 -8.21
N GLY A 28 18.47 -12.58 -8.85
CA GLY A 28 17.90 -12.59 -10.20
C GLY A 28 18.33 -11.41 -11.04
N ILE A 29 18.32 -11.60 -12.36
CA ILE A 29 18.56 -10.55 -13.34
C ILE A 29 17.30 -10.42 -14.18
N LEU A 30 16.73 -9.22 -14.18
CA LEU A 30 15.64 -8.84 -15.07
C LEU A 30 16.23 -8.13 -16.28
N GLU A 31 15.89 -8.63 -17.46
CA GLU A 31 16.28 -8.07 -18.75
C GLU A 31 15.05 -7.70 -19.56
N VAL A 32 15.11 -6.57 -20.24
CA VAL A 32 14.09 -6.15 -21.19
C VAL A 32 14.75 -5.95 -22.53
N HIS A 33 14.22 -6.64 -23.54
CA HIS A 33 14.66 -6.58 -24.91
C HIS A 33 13.51 -6.09 -25.78
N ARG A 34 13.78 -5.17 -26.70
CA ARG A 34 12.79 -4.82 -27.71
C ARG A 34 12.68 -5.95 -28.73
N SER A 35 11.49 -6.52 -28.91
CA SER A 35 11.22 -7.60 -29.87
C SER A 35 10.53 -7.08 -31.14
N GLY A 36 9.84 -5.93 -31.07
CA GLY A 36 9.15 -5.33 -32.21
C GLY A 36 8.78 -3.85 -32.03
N PRO A 37 7.96 -3.27 -32.94
CA PRO A 37 7.54 -1.88 -32.85
C PRO A 37 6.75 -1.57 -31.56
N ASP A 38 5.87 -2.49 -31.15
CA ASP A 38 5.01 -2.41 -29.95
C ASP A 38 5.12 -3.65 -29.04
N ALA A 39 6.27 -4.34 -29.09
CA ALA A 39 6.50 -5.59 -28.37
C ALA A 39 7.85 -5.56 -27.65
N CYS A 40 7.81 -5.91 -26.37
CA CYS A 40 8.98 -6.14 -25.52
C CYS A 40 9.05 -7.62 -25.17
N HIS A 41 10.25 -8.16 -25.07
CA HIS A 41 10.53 -9.43 -24.46
C HIS A 41 11.12 -9.18 -23.08
N LEU A 42 10.37 -9.54 -22.05
CA LEU A 42 10.77 -9.46 -20.65
C LEU A 42 11.31 -10.82 -20.24
N ARG A 43 12.57 -10.86 -19.79
CA ARG A 43 13.21 -12.07 -19.33
C ARG A 43 13.77 -11.88 -17.94
N TRP A 44 13.32 -12.71 -17.00
CA TRP A 44 13.94 -12.83 -15.69
C TRP A 44 14.66 -14.17 -15.59
N ARG A 45 15.89 -14.13 -15.07
CA ARG A 45 16.74 -15.32 -14.88
C ARG A 45 17.28 -15.36 -13.46
N GLY A 46 17.13 -16.50 -12.78
CA GLY A 46 17.82 -16.79 -11.54
C GLY A 46 19.34 -16.85 -11.74
N ARG A 47 20.11 -16.19 -10.87
CA ARG A 47 21.58 -16.19 -10.94
C ARG A 47 22.18 -17.55 -10.58
N ASP A 48 21.57 -18.25 -9.62
CA ASP A 48 22.04 -19.54 -9.11
C ASP A 48 21.29 -20.75 -9.71
N ALA A 49 20.15 -20.50 -10.36
CA ALA A 49 19.33 -21.53 -10.99
C ALA A 49 18.91 -21.08 -12.41
N PRO A 50 19.78 -21.26 -13.42
CA PRO A 50 19.50 -20.79 -14.78
C PRO A 50 18.36 -21.54 -15.47
N GLU A 51 17.84 -22.62 -14.88
CA GLU A 51 16.70 -23.39 -15.43
C GLU A 51 15.33 -22.75 -15.10
N GLU A 52 15.23 -21.97 -14.01
CA GLU A 52 14.03 -21.20 -13.69
C GLU A 52 14.14 -19.80 -14.32
N GLN A 53 13.75 -19.72 -15.59
CA GLN A 53 13.64 -18.47 -16.34
C GLN A 53 12.17 -18.14 -16.55
N LEU A 54 11.82 -16.89 -16.26
CA LEU A 54 10.52 -16.34 -16.63
C LEU A 54 10.74 -15.53 -17.91
N GLU A 55 10.28 -16.06 -19.03
CA GLU A 55 10.23 -15.34 -20.30
C GLU A 55 8.78 -14.97 -20.59
N VAL A 56 8.54 -13.67 -20.74
CA VAL A 56 7.22 -13.12 -21.06
C VAL A 56 7.35 -12.21 -22.26
N ASP A 57 6.69 -12.61 -23.34
CA ASP A 57 6.44 -11.71 -24.45
C ASP A 57 5.31 -10.76 -24.09
N VAL A 58 5.69 -9.50 -24.00
CA VAL A 58 4.92 -8.39 -23.51
C VAL A 58 4.52 -7.58 -24.73
N GLN A 59 3.29 -7.80 -25.19
CA GLN A 59 2.69 -7.13 -26.34
C GLN A 59 1.66 -6.10 -25.87
N GLY A 60 1.80 -4.85 -26.30
CA GLY A 60 0.91 -3.75 -25.92
C GLY A 60 1.52 -2.77 -24.90
N SER A 61 0.68 -1.98 -24.24
CA SER A 61 1.14 -0.93 -23.32
C SER A 61 1.33 -1.48 -21.91
N PHE A 62 2.53 -1.28 -21.35
CA PHE A 62 2.88 -1.67 -20.00
C PHE A 62 3.34 -0.45 -19.24
N GLU A 63 2.86 -0.34 -17.99
CA GLU A 63 3.25 0.73 -17.10
C GLU A 63 4.22 0.19 -16.06
N LEU A 64 5.39 0.81 -15.95
CA LEU A 64 6.33 0.54 -14.89
C LEU A 64 5.96 1.39 -13.67
N VAL A 65 5.55 0.75 -12.58
CA VAL A 65 5.22 1.42 -11.32
C VAL A 65 6.32 1.14 -10.30
N LYS A 66 6.96 2.21 -9.83
CA LYS A 66 7.92 2.19 -8.73
C LYS A 66 7.18 2.27 -7.40
N ILE A 67 7.42 1.31 -6.53
CA ILE A 67 6.86 1.25 -5.18
C ILE A 67 8.04 1.33 -4.22
N GLU A 68 8.27 2.53 -3.68
CA GLU A 68 9.30 2.77 -2.69
C GLU A 68 8.86 2.19 -1.34
N ARG A 69 9.74 1.42 -0.71
CA ARG A 69 9.58 0.89 0.64
C ARG A 69 10.78 1.34 1.49
N PRO A 70 10.62 1.39 2.83
CA PRO A 70 11.73 1.70 3.74
C PRO A 70 12.96 0.81 3.50
N ASP A 71 12.73 -0.45 3.11
CA ASP A 71 13.76 -1.48 2.96
C ASP A 71 14.17 -1.74 1.50
N GLY A 72 13.66 -0.97 0.53
CA GLY A 72 14.05 -1.12 -0.88
C GLY A 72 12.99 -0.69 -1.91
N LEU A 73 13.25 -1.01 -3.17
CA LEU A 73 12.37 -0.67 -4.29
C LEU A 73 11.67 -1.91 -4.82
N VAL A 74 10.36 -1.82 -5.04
CA VAL A 74 9.60 -2.81 -5.79
C VAL A 74 9.18 -2.18 -7.12
N VAL A 75 9.35 -2.95 -8.20
CA VAL A 75 9.00 -2.58 -9.56
C VAL A 75 7.85 -3.47 -10.00
N ARG A 76 6.72 -2.87 -10.36
CA ARG A 76 5.55 -3.56 -10.91
C ARG A 76 5.43 -3.25 -12.39
N PHE A 77 5.27 -4.28 -13.19
CA PHE A 77 4.85 -4.17 -14.58
C PHE A 77 3.36 -4.43 -14.63
N LYS A 78 2.60 -3.37 -14.88
CA LYS A 78 1.15 -3.45 -15.00
C LYS A 78 0.79 -3.70 -16.46
N SER A 79 0.13 -4.81 -16.74
CA SER A 79 -0.39 -5.08 -18.08
C SER A 79 -1.68 -4.30 -18.30
N GLN A 80 -1.78 -3.57 -19.43
CA GLN A 80 -3.04 -2.94 -19.85
C GLN A 80 -3.90 -3.87 -20.72
N THR A 81 -3.39 -5.04 -21.07
CA THR A 81 -4.09 -6.03 -21.91
C THR A 81 -4.43 -7.27 -21.06
N PRO A 82 -5.64 -7.37 -20.49
CA PRO A 82 -6.08 -8.62 -19.87
C PRO A 82 -6.10 -9.75 -20.91
N PRO A 83 -5.80 -11.01 -20.54
CA PRO A 83 -5.74 -11.56 -19.19
C PRO A 83 -4.33 -11.64 -18.57
N GLN A 84 -3.32 -10.92 -19.08
CA GLN A 84 -1.97 -11.04 -18.53
C GLN A 84 -1.89 -10.53 -17.08
N PRO A 85 -1.36 -11.32 -16.13
CA PRO A 85 -1.19 -10.88 -14.76
C PRO A 85 -0.07 -9.84 -14.65
N ASP A 86 -0.18 -8.98 -13.65
CA ASP A 86 0.89 -8.05 -13.33
C ASP A 86 2.12 -8.79 -12.80
N LEU A 87 3.30 -8.36 -13.24
CA LEU A 87 4.58 -8.91 -12.80
C LEU A 87 5.21 -7.98 -11.76
N PHE A 88 5.77 -8.57 -10.72
CA PHE A 88 6.36 -7.84 -9.61
C PHE A 88 7.79 -8.29 -9.41
N PHE A 89 8.69 -7.31 -9.21
CA PHE A 89 10.11 -7.55 -9.01
C PHE A 89 10.60 -6.69 -7.86
N TRP A 90 11.49 -7.22 -7.03
CA TRP A 90 12.12 -6.46 -5.95
C TRP A 90 13.58 -6.20 -6.27
N ALA A 91 14.04 -4.96 -6.02
CA ALA A 91 15.40 -4.52 -6.24
C ALA A 91 16.39 -5.21 -5.29
N GLN A 92 17.44 -5.82 -5.84
CA GLN A 92 18.49 -6.49 -5.05
C GLN A 92 19.66 -5.58 -4.71
N VAL A 93 19.62 -4.34 -5.21
CA VAL A 93 20.63 -3.32 -5.00
C VAL A 93 20.01 -2.11 -4.29
N PRO A 94 20.79 -1.34 -3.51
CA PRO A 94 20.29 -0.14 -2.84
C PRO A 94 19.64 0.85 -3.81
N LEU A 95 18.65 1.61 -3.34
CA LEU A 95 17.88 2.56 -4.15
C LEU A 95 18.77 3.54 -4.93
N ALA A 96 19.87 4.00 -4.32
CA ALA A 96 20.85 4.89 -4.94
C ALA A 96 21.54 4.30 -6.18
N GLN A 97 21.73 2.98 -6.23
CA GLN A 97 22.38 2.29 -7.34
C GLN A 97 21.37 1.84 -8.40
N ILE A 98 20.13 1.53 -8.00
CA ILE A 98 19.13 1.03 -8.94
C ILE A 98 18.42 2.12 -9.73
N GLY A 99 18.32 3.35 -9.20
CA GLY A 99 17.61 4.46 -9.85
C GLY A 99 17.97 4.66 -11.34
N PRO A 100 19.27 4.77 -11.70
CA PRO A 100 19.68 4.90 -13.10
C PRO A 100 19.30 3.69 -13.97
N ALA A 101 19.34 2.49 -13.40
CA ALA A 101 19.04 1.24 -14.09
C ALA A 101 17.52 1.11 -14.34
N VAL A 102 16.68 1.46 -13.36
CA VAL A 102 15.22 1.54 -13.52
C VAL A 102 14.84 2.64 -14.51
N ALA A 103 15.50 3.80 -14.50
CA ALA A 103 15.29 4.83 -15.52
C ALA A 103 15.73 4.37 -16.92
N GLY A 104 16.71 3.46 -17.01
CA GLY A 104 17.06 2.77 -18.25
C GLY A 104 15.95 1.84 -18.72
N LEU A 105 15.37 1.07 -17.79
CA LEU A 105 14.25 0.16 -18.01
C LEU A 105 12.99 0.90 -18.51
N GLU A 106 12.64 2.02 -17.86
CA GLU A 106 11.52 2.87 -18.26
C GLU A 106 11.70 3.41 -19.67
N ARG A 107 12.91 3.86 -20.01
CA ARG A 107 13.22 4.36 -21.36
C ARG A 107 13.16 3.24 -22.40
N ALA A 108 13.64 2.04 -22.09
CA ALA A 108 13.55 0.89 -22.98
C ALA A 108 12.08 0.50 -23.21
N LEU A 109 11.28 0.45 -22.14
CA LEU A 109 9.86 0.14 -22.20
C LEU A 109 9.06 1.21 -22.95
N ALA A 110 9.30 2.49 -22.69
CA ALA A 110 8.61 3.60 -23.36
C ALA A 110 8.92 3.63 -24.87
N ARG A 111 10.17 3.34 -25.27
CA ARG A 111 10.56 3.23 -26.69
C ARG A 111 9.94 2.05 -27.40
N ALA A 112 9.72 0.95 -26.68
CA ALA A 112 9.25 -0.30 -27.24
C ALA A 112 7.72 -0.46 -27.19
N THR A 113 7.02 0.37 -26.43
CA THR A 113 5.54 0.38 -26.34
C THR A 113 4.90 1.63 -26.98
N GLY A 114 5.69 2.44 -27.69
CA GLY A 114 5.22 3.66 -28.36
C GLY A 114 4.65 4.74 -27.43
N THR A 115 4.72 4.55 -26.11
CA THR A 115 4.19 5.48 -25.10
C THR A 115 5.11 6.69 -25.01
N THR A 116 4.83 7.66 -25.87
CA THR A 116 5.45 8.99 -25.85
C THR A 116 4.79 9.83 -24.75
N GLY A 117 5.34 9.75 -23.54
CA GLY A 117 5.26 10.82 -22.52
C GLY A 117 6.41 11.83 -22.71
N PRO A 118 6.26 13.11 -22.35
CA PRO A 118 6.83 14.23 -23.10
C PRO A 118 8.35 14.21 -23.14
N SER A 119 8.84 14.43 -24.35
CA SER A 119 10.23 14.60 -24.72
C SER A 119 10.93 15.63 -23.83
N THR A 120 11.70 15.17 -22.83
CA THR A 120 12.82 15.96 -22.32
C THR A 120 13.96 15.82 -23.32
N ALA A 121 13.83 16.60 -24.40
CA ALA A 121 14.88 16.78 -25.38
C ALA A 121 16.12 17.37 -24.69
N ARG A 122 17.24 16.71 -25.00
CA ARG A 122 18.63 17.13 -24.84
C ARG A 122 18.85 18.65 -24.69
N SER A 123 19.51 19.03 -23.62
CA SER A 123 20.37 20.22 -23.53
C SER A 123 21.81 19.70 -23.76
N ASP A 124 22.66 20.23 -24.64
CA ASP A 124 22.88 21.58 -25.18
C ASP A 124 23.83 21.49 -26.44
N PRO A 125 24.17 22.58 -27.18
CA PRO A 125 23.98 24.01 -26.88
C PRO A 125 23.43 24.95 -28.00
N GLU A 126 22.86 26.08 -27.55
CA GLU A 126 22.87 27.46 -28.12
C GLU A 126 21.97 27.87 -29.32
N PRO A 127 21.71 29.19 -29.54
CA PRO A 127 20.56 29.92 -28.99
C PRO A 127 19.63 30.53 -30.08
N ALA A 128 18.38 30.85 -29.70
CA ALA A 128 17.65 32.09 -30.04
C ALA A 128 16.12 31.88 -30.01
N SER A 129 15.47 32.69 -29.18
CA SER A 129 14.21 33.40 -29.40
C SER A 129 13.08 32.70 -30.18
N THR A 130 11.99 32.35 -29.50
CA THR A 130 10.71 33.09 -29.61
C THR A 130 9.68 32.54 -28.62
N SER A 131 9.15 33.44 -27.79
CA SER A 131 7.95 33.22 -27.00
C SER A 131 6.74 33.17 -27.93
N ALA A 132 5.97 32.08 -27.90
CA ALA A 132 4.61 32.06 -28.41
C ALA A 132 3.76 31.11 -27.57
N ALA A 133 2.76 31.69 -26.92
CA ALA A 133 1.77 31.04 -26.09
C ALA A 133 1.07 29.88 -26.81
N GLN A 134 0.86 28.76 -26.10
CA GLN A 134 -0.21 27.82 -26.42
C GLN A 134 -1.03 27.56 -25.16
N SER A 135 -2.16 28.24 -25.10
CA SER A 135 -3.27 27.92 -24.21
C SER A 135 -3.69 26.46 -24.42
N SER A 136 -3.38 25.62 -23.43
CA SER A 136 -3.78 24.22 -23.41
C SER A 136 -5.30 24.13 -23.39
N ARG A 137 -5.89 23.65 -24.49
CA ARG A 137 -7.30 23.26 -24.54
C ARG A 137 -7.48 22.06 -23.61
N ILE A 138 -8.10 22.29 -22.45
CA ILE A 138 -8.44 21.24 -21.48
C ILE A 138 -9.48 20.34 -22.15
N GLY A 139 -9.06 19.16 -22.60
CA GLY A 139 -9.96 18.14 -23.16
C GLY A 139 -10.71 17.37 -22.06
N ALA A 140 -11.83 16.74 -22.42
CA ALA A 140 -12.62 15.92 -21.49
C ALA A 140 -11.79 14.79 -20.83
N SER A 141 -10.75 14.29 -21.49
CA SER A 141 -9.79 13.32 -20.95
C SER A 141 -8.89 13.93 -19.86
N ALA A 142 -8.49 15.19 -19.99
CA ALA A 142 -7.74 15.91 -18.96
C ALA A 142 -8.62 16.21 -17.74
N LEU A 143 -9.92 16.47 -17.96
CA LEU A 143 -10.89 16.64 -16.88
C LEU A 143 -11.20 15.31 -16.16
N ALA A 144 -11.32 14.20 -16.89
CA ALA A 144 -11.48 12.86 -16.31
C ALA A 144 -10.23 12.40 -15.55
N ALA A 145 -9.03 12.71 -16.07
CA ALA A 145 -7.76 12.45 -15.38
C ALA A 145 -7.62 13.32 -14.12
N ALA A 146 -8.01 14.60 -14.19
CA ALA A 146 -8.03 15.50 -13.04
C ALA A 146 -9.03 15.02 -11.98
N LEU A 147 -10.23 14.58 -12.36
CA LEU A 147 -11.24 14.02 -11.45
C LEU A 147 -10.78 12.70 -10.81
N SER A 148 -10.20 11.78 -11.59
CA SER A 148 -9.60 10.55 -11.05
C SER A 148 -8.45 10.86 -10.10
N SER A 149 -7.60 11.84 -10.42
CA SER A 149 -6.52 12.32 -9.54
C SER A 149 -7.07 12.95 -8.27
N LEU A 150 -8.16 13.72 -8.35
CA LEU A 150 -8.84 14.30 -7.18
C LEU A 150 -9.55 13.25 -6.31
N GLN A 151 -10.10 12.19 -6.92
CA GLN A 151 -10.67 11.04 -6.21
C GLN A 151 -9.58 10.20 -5.54
N GLN A 152 -8.41 10.07 -6.18
CA GLN A 152 -7.25 9.39 -5.61
C GLN A 152 -6.59 10.23 -4.50
N ALA A 153 -6.57 11.56 -4.63
CA ALA A 153 -6.10 12.49 -3.60
C ALA A 153 -7.09 12.63 -2.43
N ARG A 154 -8.38 12.33 -2.65
CA ARG A 154 -9.40 12.19 -1.59
C ARG A 154 -9.42 10.83 -0.92
N ARG A 155 -8.67 9.83 -1.43
CA ARG A 155 -8.48 8.62 -0.62
C ARG A 155 -7.69 9.04 0.60
N PRO A 156 -8.22 8.83 1.82
CA PRO A 156 -7.38 8.99 3.00
C PRO A 156 -6.12 8.17 2.76
N ALA A 157 -4.95 8.78 2.99
CA ALA A 157 -3.68 8.07 2.94
C ALA A 157 -3.84 6.74 3.68
N PRO A 158 -3.29 5.61 3.20
CA PRO A 158 -3.41 4.34 3.89
C PRO A 158 -2.83 4.52 5.28
N GLY A 159 -3.72 4.79 6.24
CA GLY A 159 -3.38 4.97 7.63
C GLY A 159 -2.91 3.64 8.20
N PRO A 160 -2.41 3.64 9.45
CA PRO A 160 -2.07 2.40 10.12
C PRO A 160 -3.27 1.45 10.07
N SER A 161 -3.10 0.33 9.36
CA SER A 161 -4.10 -0.74 9.30
C SER A 161 -4.41 -1.24 10.70
N LEU A 162 -5.65 -1.69 10.93
CA LEU A 162 -6.06 -2.23 12.23
C LEU A 162 -5.16 -3.40 12.66
N LEU A 163 -4.63 -4.15 11.68
CA LEU A 163 -3.65 -5.22 11.88
C LEU A 163 -2.28 -4.76 12.37
N ALA A 164 -1.86 -3.53 12.06
CA ALA A 164 -0.60 -2.97 12.54
C ALA A 164 -0.73 -2.47 13.99
N VAL A 165 -1.94 -2.10 14.39
CA VAL A 165 -2.25 -1.65 15.76
C VAL A 165 -2.51 -2.84 16.69
N LEU A 166 -3.29 -3.82 16.23
CA LEU A 166 -3.68 -5.03 16.99
C LEU A 166 -2.63 -6.14 16.89
N GLN A 167 -1.41 -5.85 17.33
CA GLN A 167 -0.33 -6.85 17.39
C GLN A 167 -0.31 -7.60 18.73
N PRO A 168 -0.12 -8.94 18.73
CA PRO A 168 -0.04 -9.76 19.94
C PRO A 168 0.96 -9.23 20.98
N GLU A 169 2.09 -8.72 20.52
CA GLU A 169 3.19 -8.20 21.34
C GLU A 169 2.79 -6.94 22.10
N ARG A 170 1.86 -6.14 21.55
CA ARG A 170 1.34 -4.92 22.19
C ARG A 170 0.14 -5.23 23.08
N LEU A 171 -0.64 -6.26 22.75
CA LEU A 171 -1.86 -6.62 23.48
C LEU A 171 -1.61 -7.47 24.71
N LEU A 172 -0.63 -8.39 24.70
CA LEU A 172 -0.28 -9.21 25.87
C LEU A 172 -0.04 -8.38 27.15
N PRO A 173 0.83 -7.34 27.14
CA PRO A 173 1.05 -6.52 28.34
C PRO A 173 -0.17 -5.67 28.71
N LEU A 174 -1.04 -5.32 27.76
CA LEU A 174 -2.26 -4.55 28.03
C LEU A 174 -3.36 -5.41 28.66
N LEU A 175 -3.54 -6.65 28.19
CA LEU A 175 -4.47 -7.62 28.76
C LEU A 175 -4.01 -8.06 30.15
N ALA A 176 -2.71 -8.23 30.36
CA ALA A 176 -2.15 -8.53 31.69
C ALA A 176 -2.34 -7.38 32.69
N ARG A 177 -2.26 -6.13 32.23
CA ARG A 177 -2.41 -4.93 33.07
C ARG A 177 -3.86 -4.58 33.39
N ASN A 178 -4.81 -5.01 32.56
CA ASN A 178 -6.23 -4.69 32.70
C ASN A 178 -7.11 -5.96 32.60
N PRO A 179 -7.27 -6.73 33.69
CA PRO A 179 -8.11 -7.93 33.70
C PRO A 179 -9.60 -7.63 33.43
N ALA A 180 -10.07 -6.42 33.72
CA ALA A 180 -11.43 -5.97 33.42
C ALA A 180 -11.75 -5.96 31.90
N LEU A 181 -10.72 -5.77 31.05
CA LEU A 181 -10.91 -5.88 29.60
C LEU A 181 -11.17 -7.33 29.16
N VAL A 182 -10.53 -8.30 29.81
CA VAL A 182 -10.73 -9.72 29.49
C VAL A 182 -12.16 -10.14 29.85
N GLU A 183 -12.66 -9.70 31.01
CA GLU A 183 -14.05 -9.92 31.44
C GLU A 183 -15.08 -9.29 30.48
N ALA A 184 -14.82 -8.06 30.01
CA ALA A 184 -15.73 -7.36 29.10
C ALA A 184 -15.79 -8.01 27.70
N VAL A 185 -14.69 -8.61 27.23
CA VAL A 185 -14.62 -9.24 25.90
C VAL A 185 -15.01 -10.73 25.96
N ALA A 186 -14.91 -11.38 27.13
CA ALA A 186 -15.27 -12.78 27.37
C ALA A 186 -16.67 -13.23 26.87
N PRO A 187 -17.76 -12.44 26.97
CA PRO A 187 -19.07 -12.84 26.45
C PRO A 187 -19.17 -12.82 24.91
N HIS A 188 -18.26 -12.11 24.24
CA HIS A 188 -18.22 -11.99 22.78
C HIS A 188 -17.19 -12.94 22.13
N LEU A 189 -16.43 -13.67 22.95
CA LEU A 189 -15.44 -14.64 22.53
C LEU A 189 -15.97 -16.08 22.67
N PRO A 190 -15.62 -16.99 21.74
CA PRO A 190 -15.83 -18.43 21.94
C PRO A 190 -15.20 -18.89 23.25
N GLU A 191 -15.81 -19.88 23.92
CA GLU A 191 -15.35 -20.40 25.23
C GLU A 191 -13.86 -20.81 25.24
N GLN A 192 -13.40 -21.33 24.11
CA GLN A 192 -12.00 -21.68 23.82
C GLN A 192 -11.01 -20.49 23.84
N HIS A 193 -11.48 -19.24 23.90
CA HIS A 193 -10.66 -18.03 23.82
C HIS A 193 -10.87 -17.02 24.97
N ARG A 194 -11.48 -17.40 26.10
CA ARG A 194 -11.72 -16.47 27.24
C ARG A 194 -10.47 -16.10 28.08
N GLY A 195 -9.28 -16.57 27.72
CA GLY A 195 -8.02 -16.26 28.42
C GLY A 195 -7.15 -15.25 27.68
N ALA A 196 -6.33 -14.47 28.39
CA ALA A 196 -5.46 -13.45 27.80
C ALA A 196 -4.51 -14.00 26.71
N GLU A 197 -3.91 -15.17 26.94
CA GLU A 197 -3.07 -15.85 25.94
C GLU A 197 -3.89 -16.40 24.77
N ALA A 198 -5.11 -16.86 25.03
CA ALA A 198 -5.99 -17.39 24.00
C ALA A 198 -6.52 -16.27 23.09
N ILE A 199 -6.74 -15.07 23.62
CA ILE A 199 -7.03 -13.85 22.85
C ILE A 199 -5.83 -13.49 21.96
N ALA A 200 -4.61 -13.52 22.52
CA ALA A 200 -3.40 -13.26 21.74
C ALA A 200 -3.23 -14.28 20.58
N HIS A 201 -3.56 -15.55 20.83
CA HIS A 201 -3.54 -16.60 19.81
C HIS A 201 -4.63 -16.41 18.74
N LEU A 202 -5.84 -16.02 19.14
CA LEU A 202 -6.93 -15.69 18.22
C LEU A 202 -6.55 -14.55 17.27
N ILE A 203 -5.87 -13.52 17.77
CA ILE A 203 -5.45 -12.37 16.97
C ILE A 203 -4.36 -12.73 15.95
N SER A 204 -3.53 -13.73 16.26
CA SER A 204 -2.55 -14.30 15.34
C SER A 204 -3.19 -15.18 14.25
N THR A 205 -4.42 -15.64 14.47
CA THR A 205 -5.11 -16.61 13.59
C THR A 205 -5.50 -15.97 12.24
N PRO A 206 -5.32 -16.66 11.10
CA PRO A 206 -5.64 -16.12 9.78
C PRO A 206 -7.10 -15.71 9.60
N GLN A 207 -8.04 -16.41 10.24
CA GLN A 207 -9.48 -16.11 10.17
C GLN A 207 -9.83 -14.74 10.75
N PHE A 208 -9.24 -14.41 11.90
CA PHE A 208 -9.44 -13.10 12.54
C PHE A 208 -8.83 -11.98 11.69
N ARG A 209 -7.63 -12.21 11.14
CA ARG A 209 -6.95 -11.24 10.27
C ARG A 209 -7.73 -10.95 8.99
N HIS A 210 -8.31 -11.98 8.38
CA HIS A 210 -9.17 -11.82 7.22
C HIS A 210 -10.43 -11.01 7.56
N THR A 211 -11.07 -11.28 8.70
CA THR A 211 -12.25 -10.55 9.15
C THR A 211 -11.95 -9.07 9.36
N LEU A 212 -10.80 -8.75 9.98
CA LEU A 212 -10.34 -7.37 10.12
C LEU A 212 -10.04 -6.69 8.78
N GLN A 213 -9.48 -7.40 7.79
CA GLN A 213 -9.25 -6.85 6.46
C GLN A 213 -10.55 -6.50 5.73
N VAL A 214 -11.56 -7.37 5.84
CA VAL A 214 -12.91 -7.10 5.29
C VAL A 214 -13.53 -5.88 5.97
N LEU A 215 -13.44 -5.80 7.29
CA LEU A 215 -13.91 -4.64 8.04
C LEU A 215 -13.17 -3.37 7.65
N GLU A 216 -11.84 -3.41 7.53
CA GLU A 216 -11.01 -2.27 7.14
C GLU A 216 -11.36 -1.78 5.73
N HIS A 217 -11.61 -2.70 4.79
CA HIS A 217 -12.09 -2.35 3.46
C HIS A 217 -13.49 -1.71 3.49
N ALA A 218 -14.40 -2.24 4.31
CA ALA A 218 -15.75 -1.69 4.49
C ALA A 218 -15.74 -0.30 5.14
N LEU A 219 -14.84 -0.06 6.10
CA LEU A 219 -14.62 1.24 6.73
C LEU A 219 -14.02 2.26 5.75
N ASN A 220 -13.03 1.85 4.96
CA ASN A 220 -12.37 2.72 3.98
C ASN A 220 -13.26 3.04 2.77
N SER A 221 -14.18 2.13 2.42
CA SER A 221 -15.20 2.37 1.39
C SER A 221 -16.40 3.16 1.90
N GLY A 222 -16.51 3.38 3.21
CA GLY A 222 -17.61 4.10 3.85
C GLY A 222 -18.92 3.30 3.95
N GLN A 223 -18.92 2.02 3.61
CA GLN A 223 -20.07 1.12 3.79
C GLN A 223 -20.39 0.87 5.27
N VAL A 224 -19.34 0.85 6.09
CA VAL A 224 -19.44 0.79 7.55
C VAL A 224 -18.87 2.09 8.10
N THR A 225 -19.58 2.71 9.04
CA THR A 225 -19.18 3.97 9.67
C THR A 225 -19.12 3.79 11.19
N ALA A 226 -18.32 4.61 11.88
CA ALA A 226 -18.23 4.60 13.34
C ALA A 226 -19.60 4.70 14.05
N ALA A 227 -20.58 5.36 13.43
CA ALA A 227 -21.94 5.45 13.95
C ALA A 227 -22.63 4.08 14.11
N HIS A 228 -22.28 3.07 13.31
CA HIS A 228 -22.79 1.69 13.47
C HIS A 228 -22.29 1.03 14.76
N PHE A 229 -21.20 1.55 15.32
CA PHE A 229 -20.65 1.13 16.62
C PHE A 229 -21.07 2.07 17.76
N GLY A 230 -21.98 3.02 17.49
CA GLY A 230 -22.41 4.02 18.47
C GLY A 230 -21.42 5.15 18.73
N VAL A 231 -20.39 5.30 17.89
CA VAL A 231 -19.32 6.30 18.07
C VAL A 231 -19.42 7.37 16.99
N GLN A 232 -19.38 8.65 17.39
CA GLN A 232 -19.41 9.76 16.43
C GLN A 232 -17.99 10.08 15.95
N ALA A 233 -17.68 9.71 14.70
CA ALA A 233 -16.40 10.01 14.06
C ALA A 233 -16.55 11.08 12.98
N GLU A 234 -15.61 12.03 12.94
CA GLU A 234 -15.50 13.02 11.87
C GLU A 234 -14.55 12.49 10.78
N GLY A 235 -15.01 11.49 10.01
CA GLY A 235 -14.22 10.95 8.90
C GLY A 235 -14.61 9.54 8.46
N LEU A 236 -13.95 9.09 7.38
CA LEU A 236 -14.08 7.75 6.82
C LEU A 236 -12.78 6.95 7.04
N GLY A 237 -12.92 5.66 7.31
CA GLY A 237 -11.79 4.74 7.46
C GLY A 237 -11.43 4.39 8.91
N ALA A 238 -10.45 3.49 9.05
CA ALA A 238 -10.04 2.92 10.33
C ALA A 238 -9.48 3.96 11.31
N VAL A 239 -8.76 4.97 10.82
CA VAL A 239 -8.15 6.01 11.68
C VAL A 239 -9.22 6.88 12.35
N ALA A 240 -10.22 7.33 11.58
CA ALA A 240 -11.32 8.13 12.12
C ALA A 240 -12.11 7.37 13.20
N LEU A 241 -12.28 6.06 13.03
CA LEU A 241 -12.89 5.20 14.04
C LEU A 241 -12.05 5.10 15.31
N LEU A 242 -10.73 4.90 15.19
CA LEU A 242 -9.82 4.82 16.34
C LEU A 242 -9.77 6.14 17.11
N GLU A 243 -9.66 7.27 16.42
CA GLU A 243 -9.67 8.60 17.04
C GLU A 243 -10.98 8.87 17.77
N ALA A 244 -12.11 8.51 17.17
CA ALA A 244 -13.42 8.66 17.80
C ALA A 244 -13.57 7.77 19.04
N LEU A 245 -13.07 6.53 18.99
CA LEU A 245 -13.04 5.62 20.14
C LEU A 245 -12.14 6.14 21.27
N MET A 246 -10.98 6.73 20.94
CA MET A 246 -10.11 7.36 21.93
C MET A 246 -10.80 8.55 22.59
N LYS A 247 -11.43 9.42 21.80
CA LYS A 247 -12.17 10.59 22.31
C LYS A 247 -13.32 10.18 23.24
N GLU A 248 -14.06 9.14 22.88
CA GLU A 248 -15.13 8.58 23.70
C GLU A 248 -14.59 7.97 25.01
N ALA A 249 -13.49 7.21 24.94
CA ALA A 249 -12.85 6.64 26.11
C ALA A 249 -12.31 7.70 27.08
N ASP A 250 -11.71 8.77 26.55
CA ASP A 250 -11.24 9.92 27.35
C ASP A 250 -12.42 10.69 27.97
N ALA A 251 -13.53 10.87 27.24
CA ALA A 251 -14.75 11.50 27.76
C ALA A 251 -15.38 10.70 28.90
N GLN A 252 -15.46 9.37 28.79
CA GLN A 252 -15.95 8.50 29.87
C GLN A 252 -15.02 8.53 31.10
N ARG A 253 -13.72 8.70 30.87
CA ARG A 253 -12.74 8.81 31.96
C ARG A 253 -12.81 10.15 32.67
N ALA A 254 -13.04 11.23 31.92
CA ALA A 254 -13.26 12.57 32.47
C ALA A 254 -14.57 12.65 33.26
N GLY A 255 -15.68 12.14 32.71
CA GLY A 255 -16.98 12.11 33.40
C GLY A 255 -16.98 11.24 34.67
N ARG A 256 -16.15 10.18 34.73
CA ARG A 256 -15.96 9.39 35.96
C ARG A 256 -15.19 10.14 37.05
N MET A 257 -14.42 11.17 36.70
CA MET A 257 -13.64 11.96 37.66
C MET A 257 -14.44 13.15 38.21
N GLU A 258 -15.36 13.71 37.43
CA GLU A 258 -16.22 14.83 37.83
C GLU A 258 -17.32 14.43 38.82
N GLY A 259 -17.83 13.19 38.74
CA GLY A 259 -18.84 12.67 39.67
C GLY A 259 -18.35 12.29 41.07
N VAL A 260 -17.07 12.48 41.40
CA VAL A 260 -16.50 12.14 42.73
C VAL A 260 -16.34 13.39 43.61
N ASP A 261 -16.28 14.59 43.03
CA ASP A 261 -16.15 15.84 43.80
C ASP A 261 -17.52 16.40 44.26
N GLU A 262 -18.63 16.00 43.64
CA GLU A 262 -19.97 16.49 43.99
C GLU A 262 -20.61 15.79 45.21
N GLU A 263 -20.12 14.60 45.60
CA GLU A 263 -20.65 13.85 46.77
C GLU A 263 -19.99 14.27 48.11
N ARG A 264 -18.99 15.17 48.08
CA ARG A 264 -18.33 15.67 49.31
C ARG A 264 -18.91 16.95 49.88
N ASP A 265 -19.76 17.67 49.14
CA ASP A 265 -20.26 18.99 49.57
C ASP A 265 -21.70 18.95 50.15
N GLU A 266 -22.41 17.81 50.09
CA GLU A 266 -23.78 17.69 50.64
C GLU A 266 -23.84 17.12 52.08
N SER A 267 -22.68 16.82 52.69
CA SER A 267 -22.60 16.35 54.10
C SER A 267 -22.26 17.45 55.11
N GLN A 268 -22.19 18.72 54.71
CA GLN A 268 -21.82 19.80 55.61
C GLN A 268 -22.59 21.10 55.33
N ALA A 269 -23.90 21.06 55.52
CA ALA A 269 -24.70 22.26 55.84
C ALA A 269 -25.50 22.01 57.14
N PRO A 270 -25.54 22.98 58.07
CA PRO A 270 -25.87 22.81 59.48
C PRO A 270 -27.34 22.54 59.81
#